data_AF-A0ABD4KSB3-F1
#
_entry.id   AF-A0ABD4KSB3-F1
#
_cell.length_a   1.000
_cell.length_b   1.000
_cell.length_c   1.000
_cell.angle_alpha   90.00
_cell.angle_beta   90.00
_cell.angle_gamma   90.00
#
_symmetry.space_group_name_H-M   'P 1'
#
loop_
_entity.id
_entity.type
_entity.pdbx_description
1 polymer ?
#
loop_
_entity_poly.entity_id
_entity_poly.type
_entity_poly.pdbx_seq_one_letter_code
_entity_poly.pdbx_strand_id
1 'polypeptide(L)'
;NGPSPAAKIEARLYGDNPIILRQLSEQVKDIFNQEPDADNIRSTWRNKQLIIRPQIDLARSREIGISKQDLDTALLRNFNGQQIGIYRDGSHQLPIIARSPANERKNANSLNELQVWSSKYQDFAPITQLVSSFASEWENPIIMRRDRKRVITVLADPATHSHETADSLLKKVRYKVEALELPVGYTLEWGGEFETSSEAQQGLASSIPMGYLAMFLITVLLFNSLRQPIIIWLTVPLAVIGVAFGLLALDAPLSFMAVLGMLSLSGMIIKNSIVLVD
;
A
#
# COMPACT_ATOMS: atom_id res chain seq x y z
N ASN A 1 -9.57 -1.79 14.94
CA ASN A 1 -9.82 -2.46 13.65
C ASN A 1 -9.55 -1.49 12.51
N GLY A 2 -8.29 -1.40 12.08
CA GLY A 2 -7.95 -0.70 10.85
C GLY A 2 -8.44 -1.47 9.62
N PRO A 3 -8.45 -0.87 8.42
CA PRO A 3 -8.75 -1.59 7.19
C PRO A 3 -7.76 -2.76 7.03
N SER A 4 -8.25 -3.88 6.51
CA SER A 4 -7.40 -5.03 6.20
C SER A 4 -6.26 -4.60 5.26
N PRO A 5 -5.01 -5.06 5.46
CA PRO A 5 -3.94 -4.81 4.52
C PRO A 5 -4.30 -5.33 3.12
N ALA A 6 -3.77 -4.68 2.08
CA ALA A 6 -4.16 -4.93 0.68
C ALA A 6 -3.55 -6.21 0.10
N ALA A 7 -2.52 -6.74 0.75
CA ALA A 7 -1.90 -8.04 0.52
C ALA A 7 -1.20 -8.50 1.81
N LYS A 8 -0.79 -9.78 1.86
CA LYS A 8 -0.06 -10.32 3.02
C LYS A 8 1.35 -9.75 3.13
N ILE A 9 2.02 -9.53 1.99
CA ILE A 9 3.35 -8.90 1.92
C ILE A 9 3.27 -7.61 1.12
N GLU A 10 3.81 -6.53 1.67
CA GLU A 10 3.95 -5.25 0.98
C GLU A 10 5.41 -4.78 1.02
N ALA A 11 6.03 -4.58 -0.14
CA ALA A 11 7.31 -3.88 -0.28
C ALA A 11 7.03 -2.43 -0.71
N ARG A 12 7.15 -1.48 0.22
CA ARG A 12 6.85 -0.06 0.02
C ARG A 12 8.13 0.68 -0.33
N LEU A 13 8.19 1.23 -1.53
CA LEU A 13 9.32 2.04 -2.01
C LEU A 13 8.93 3.51 -1.99
N TYR A 14 9.64 4.31 -1.20
CA TYR A 14 9.45 5.75 -1.12
C TYR A 14 10.54 6.49 -1.88
N GLY A 15 10.16 7.63 -2.48
CA GLY A 15 11.10 8.49 -3.20
C GLY A 15 10.40 9.54 -4.06
N ASP A 16 11.14 10.53 -4.53
CA ASP A 16 10.54 11.69 -5.19
C ASP A 16 10.28 11.49 -6.68
N ASN A 17 11.23 10.86 -7.40
CA ASN A 17 11.12 10.67 -8.85
C ASN A 17 10.27 9.43 -9.19
N PRO A 18 9.13 9.60 -9.89
CA PRO A 18 8.24 8.51 -10.25
C PRO A 18 8.83 7.52 -11.28
N ILE A 19 9.82 7.93 -12.07
CA ILE A 19 10.49 7.05 -13.04
C ILE A 19 11.35 6.02 -12.29
N ILE A 20 12.17 6.49 -11.35
CA ILE A 20 13.04 5.65 -10.52
C ILE A 20 12.18 4.71 -9.65
N LEU A 21 11.11 5.23 -9.03
CA LEU A 21 10.19 4.38 -8.26
C LEU A 21 9.61 3.24 -9.09
N ARG A 22 9.22 3.51 -10.34
CA ARG A 22 8.69 2.46 -11.21
C ARG A 22 9.78 1.44 -11.57
N GLN A 23 11.00 1.89 -11.88
CA GLN A 23 12.13 0.98 -12.14
C GLN A 23 12.41 0.07 -10.94
N LEU A 24 12.52 0.63 -9.74
CA LEU A 24 12.69 -0.14 -8.51
C LEU A 24 11.52 -1.11 -8.27
N SER A 25 10.27 -0.67 -8.51
CA SER A 25 9.12 -1.55 -8.35
C SER A 25 9.11 -2.72 -9.32
N GLU A 26 9.58 -2.53 -10.56
CA GLU A 26 9.70 -3.63 -11.53
C GLU A 26 10.81 -4.60 -11.10
N GLN A 27 11.96 -4.11 -10.61
CA GLN A 27 13.01 -4.97 -10.05
C GLN A 27 12.50 -5.81 -8.86
N VAL A 28 11.74 -5.20 -7.95
CA VAL A 28 11.14 -5.92 -6.82
C VAL A 28 10.10 -6.94 -7.31
N LYS A 29 9.27 -6.59 -8.30
CA LYS A 29 8.34 -7.54 -8.92
C LYS A 29 9.07 -8.71 -9.57
N ASP A 30 10.18 -8.48 -10.25
CA ASP A 30 10.98 -9.54 -10.86
C ASP A 30 11.54 -10.49 -9.80
N ILE A 31 11.99 -9.98 -8.65
CA ILE A 31 12.43 -10.80 -7.52
C ILE A 31 11.28 -11.65 -6.98
N PHE A 32 10.08 -11.07 -6.83
CA PHE A 32 8.91 -11.83 -6.38
C PHE A 32 8.49 -12.89 -7.41
N ASN A 33 8.52 -12.56 -8.71
CA ASN A 33 8.19 -13.50 -9.79
C ASN A 33 9.18 -14.67 -9.90
N GLN A 34 10.38 -14.54 -9.35
CA GLN A 34 11.36 -15.62 -9.31
C GLN A 34 11.09 -16.64 -8.18
N GLU A 35 10.30 -16.29 -7.16
CA GLU A 35 9.92 -17.27 -6.14
C GLU A 35 8.65 -18.02 -6.53
N PRO A 36 8.69 -19.37 -6.62
CA PRO A 36 7.55 -20.17 -7.06
C PRO A 36 6.37 -20.11 -6.08
N ASP A 37 6.63 -19.83 -4.81
CA ASP A 37 5.62 -19.74 -3.75
C ASP A 37 4.99 -18.33 -3.64
N ALA A 38 5.37 -17.39 -4.51
CA ALA A 38 4.78 -16.05 -4.57
C ALA A 38 3.68 -15.98 -5.64
N ASP A 39 2.52 -15.41 -5.28
CA ASP A 39 1.37 -15.23 -6.15
C ASP A 39 0.81 -13.81 -6.02
N ASN A 40 -0.11 -13.44 -6.93
CA ASN A 40 -0.82 -12.16 -6.94
C ASN A 40 0.10 -10.92 -6.96
N ILE A 41 1.24 -11.04 -7.63
CA ILE A 41 2.28 -10.01 -7.66
C ILE A 41 1.81 -8.80 -8.48
N ARG A 42 1.66 -7.66 -7.82
CA ARG A 42 1.17 -6.43 -8.46
C ARG A 42 1.73 -5.18 -7.80
N SER A 43 1.74 -4.07 -8.53
CA SER A 43 2.06 -2.75 -7.97
C SER A 43 0.78 -1.96 -7.70
N THR A 44 0.80 -1.11 -6.68
CA THR A 44 -0.32 -0.20 -6.40
C THR A 44 -0.51 0.87 -7.47
N TRP A 45 0.57 1.25 -8.17
CA TRP A 45 0.46 2.06 -9.38
C TRP A 45 0.01 1.15 -10.52
N ARG A 46 -1.04 1.57 -11.23
CA ARG A 46 -1.53 0.88 -12.43
C ARG A 46 -0.53 1.01 -13.58
N ASN A 47 -0.74 0.25 -14.65
CA ASN A 47 0.01 0.41 -15.89
C ASN A 47 -0.04 1.86 -16.38
N LYS A 48 1.05 2.31 -17.00
CA LYS A 48 1.06 3.63 -17.64
C LYS A 48 -0.03 3.67 -18.71
N GLN A 49 -0.65 4.83 -18.85
CA GLN A 49 -1.63 5.07 -19.90
C GLN A 49 -1.03 6.00 -20.94
N LEU A 50 -1.30 5.70 -22.21
CA LEU A 50 -0.94 6.57 -23.31
C LEU A 50 -1.89 7.77 -23.28
N ILE A 51 -1.33 8.96 -23.16
CA ILE A 51 -2.06 10.22 -23.22
C ILE A 51 -1.58 11.05 -24.41
N ILE A 52 -2.47 11.88 -24.94
CA ILE A 52 -2.14 12.86 -25.97
C ILE A 52 -2.10 14.23 -25.29
N ARG A 53 -0.92 14.84 -25.23
CA ARG A 53 -0.67 16.12 -24.58
C ARG A 53 -0.45 17.22 -25.62
N PRO A 54 -1.35 18.22 -25.72
CA PRO A 54 -1.12 19.37 -26.59
C PRO A 54 0.02 20.24 -26.03
N GLN A 55 1.04 20.49 -26.86
CA GLN A 55 2.15 21.37 -26.54
C GLN A 55 1.82 22.81 -26.96
N ILE A 56 1.44 23.64 -25.99
CA ILE A 56 1.00 25.02 -26.23
C ILE A 56 2.20 25.89 -26.62
N ASP A 57 2.09 26.61 -27.73
CA ASP A 57 3.00 27.70 -28.06
C ASP A 57 2.56 28.97 -27.33
N LEU A 58 3.27 29.31 -26.26
CA LEU A 58 2.94 30.47 -25.41
C LEU A 58 3.08 31.81 -26.15
N ALA A 59 3.95 31.91 -27.15
CA ALA A 59 4.10 33.15 -27.91
C ALA A 59 2.86 33.35 -28.79
N ARG A 60 2.51 32.33 -29.58
CA ARG A 60 1.35 32.40 -30.47
C ARG A 60 0.02 32.47 -29.71
N SER A 61 -0.10 31.77 -28.59
CA SER A 61 -1.21 31.88 -27.62
C SER A 61 -1.51 33.31 -27.20
N ARG A 62 -0.46 34.10 -26.91
CA ARG A 62 -0.60 35.51 -26.50
C ARG A 62 -0.98 36.41 -27.67
N GLU A 63 -0.47 36.14 -28.87
CA GLU A 63 -0.83 36.89 -30.08
C GLU A 63 -2.32 36.77 -30.39
N ILE A 64 -2.84 35.54 -30.39
CA ILE A 64 -4.25 35.22 -30.66
C ILE A 64 -5.18 35.44 -29.46
N GLY A 65 -4.64 35.77 -28.27
CA GLY A 65 -5.43 36.10 -27.09
C GLY A 65 -6.20 34.91 -26.49
N ILE A 66 -5.64 33.70 -26.58
CA ILE A 66 -6.20 32.47 -26.02
C ILE A 66 -5.35 32.04 -24.84
N SER A 67 -5.97 31.91 -23.66
CA SER A 67 -5.27 31.43 -22.46
C SER A 67 -5.24 29.90 -22.39
N LYS A 68 -4.39 29.36 -21.52
CA LYS A 68 -4.41 27.93 -21.19
C LYS A 68 -5.78 27.46 -20.68
N GLN A 69 -6.46 28.30 -19.89
CA GLN A 69 -7.76 27.97 -19.34
C GLN A 69 -8.85 27.87 -20.41
N ASP A 70 -8.77 28.69 -21.46
CA ASP A 70 -9.68 28.63 -22.61
C ASP A 70 -9.50 27.31 -23.36
N LEU A 71 -8.24 26.89 -23.57
CA LEU A 71 -7.91 25.60 -24.16
C LEU A 71 -8.41 24.44 -23.30
N ASP A 72 -8.14 24.44 -22.01
CA ASP A 72 -8.57 23.40 -21.08
C ASP A 72 -10.11 23.28 -21.07
N THR A 73 -10.82 24.41 -21.14
CA THR A 73 -12.28 24.45 -21.22
C THR A 73 -12.79 23.88 -22.55
N ALA A 74 -12.14 24.21 -23.67
CA ALA A 74 -12.48 23.67 -24.98
C ALA A 74 -12.30 22.14 -25.04
N LEU A 75 -11.18 21.63 -24.50
CA LEU A 75 -10.91 20.20 -24.38
C LEU A 75 -11.93 19.50 -23.45
N LEU A 76 -12.21 20.09 -22.29
CA LEU A 76 -13.19 19.54 -21.35
C LEU A 76 -14.57 19.44 -22.00
N ARG A 77 -15.03 20.51 -22.66
CA ARG A 77 -16.34 20.55 -23.34
C ARG A 77 -16.44 19.53 -24.46
N ASN A 78 -15.40 19.38 -25.29
CA ASN A 78 -15.47 18.48 -26.45
C ASN A 78 -15.37 16.99 -26.08
N PHE A 79 -14.50 16.61 -25.14
CA PHE A 79 -14.23 15.19 -24.86
C PHE A 79 -14.99 14.64 -23.65
N ASN A 80 -14.89 15.31 -22.50
CA ASN A 80 -15.45 14.82 -21.23
C ASN A 80 -16.88 15.33 -21.01
N GLY A 81 -17.18 16.53 -21.52
CA GLY A 81 -18.38 17.30 -21.26
C GLY A 81 -18.20 18.30 -20.12
N GLN A 82 -18.72 19.50 -20.33
CA GLN A 82 -18.72 20.57 -19.33
C GLN A 82 -20.10 20.65 -18.69
N GLN A 83 -20.19 20.59 -17.37
CA GLN A 83 -21.44 20.84 -16.66
C GLN A 83 -21.80 22.32 -16.80
N ILE A 84 -22.94 22.60 -17.41
CA ILE A 84 -23.44 23.97 -17.67
C ILE A 84 -24.63 24.34 -16.79
N GLY A 85 -25.22 23.37 -16.09
CA GLY A 85 -26.36 23.61 -15.22
C GLY A 85 -26.74 22.38 -14.42
N ILE A 86 -27.78 22.53 -13.62
CA ILE A 86 -28.40 21.44 -12.86
C ILE A 86 -29.90 21.55 -13.09
N TYR A 87 -30.50 20.44 -13.53
CA TYR A 87 -31.94 20.28 -13.58
C TYR A 87 -32.42 19.67 -12.26
N ARG A 88 -33.42 20.27 -11.65
CA ARG A 88 -34.02 19.77 -10.40
C ARG A 88 -35.30 19.01 -10.72
N ASP A 89 -35.32 17.74 -10.34
CA ASP A 89 -36.48 16.87 -10.45
C ASP A 89 -36.88 16.37 -9.05
N GLY A 90 -37.76 17.12 -8.39
CA GLY A 90 -38.11 16.92 -6.98
C GLY A 90 -36.89 17.01 -6.06
N SER A 91 -36.53 15.89 -5.43
CA SER A 91 -35.34 15.77 -4.59
C SER A 91 -34.06 15.41 -5.35
N HIS A 92 -34.14 15.07 -6.64
CA HIS A 92 -32.98 14.72 -7.46
C HIS A 92 -32.39 15.96 -8.13
N GLN A 93 -31.05 16.03 -8.15
CA GLN A 93 -30.30 17.04 -8.88
C GLN A 93 -29.54 16.35 -10.02
N LEU A 94 -29.94 16.64 -11.26
CA LEU A 94 -29.38 16.04 -12.46
C LEU A 94 -28.47 17.06 -13.17
N PRO A 95 -27.18 16.79 -13.39
CA PRO A 95 -26.29 17.73 -14.06
C PRO A 95 -26.61 17.81 -15.57
N ILE A 96 -26.74 19.03 -16.09
CA ILE A 96 -26.84 19.29 -17.52
C ILE A 96 -25.42 19.44 -18.07
N ILE A 97 -25.04 18.55 -18.99
CA ILE A 97 -23.68 18.48 -19.54
C ILE A 97 -23.71 18.90 -21.01
N ALA A 98 -23.00 19.98 -21.34
CA ALA A 98 -22.72 20.36 -22.72
C ALA A 98 -21.51 19.58 -23.22
N ARG A 99 -21.68 18.84 -24.31
CA ARG A 99 -20.63 17.99 -24.88
C ARG A 99 -20.82 17.79 -26.38
N SER A 100 -19.73 17.68 -27.11
CA SER A 100 -19.76 17.43 -28.55
C SER A 100 -20.33 16.04 -28.88
N PRO A 101 -20.94 15.88 -30.07
CA PRO A 101 -21.45 14.60 -30.56
C PRO A 101 -20.43 13.47 -30.51
N ALA A 102 -20.91 12.22 -30.36
CA ALA A 102 -20.03 11.07 -30.13
C ALA A 102 -19.05 10.77 -31.28
N ASN A 103 -19.41 11.13 -32.51
CA ASN A 103 -18.59 11.00 -33.71
C ASN A 103 -17.38 11.95 -33.71
N GLU A 104 -17.51 13.15 -33.15
CA GLU A 104 -16.46 14.18 -33.13
C GLU A 104 -15.43 13.98 -32.00
N ARG A 105 -15.71 13.11 -31.03
CA ARG A 105 -14.85 12.94 -29.84
C ARG A 105 -14.14 11.58 -29.73
N LYS A 106 -14.51 10.61 -30.57
CA LYS A 106 -13.93 9.25 -30.54
C LYS A 106 -12.65 9.12 -31.38
N ASN A 107 -12.36 10.09 -32.23
CA ASN A 107 -11.19 10.07 -33.09
C ASN A 107 -10.14 11.06 -32.56
N ALA A 108 -8.88 10.60 -32.45
CA ALA A 108 -7.76 11.47 -32.10
C ALA A 108 -7.55 12.58 -33.15
N ASN A 109 -7.88 12.33 -34.43
CA ASN A 109 -7.75 13.34 -35.48
C ASN A 109 -8.66 14.55 -35.27
N SER A 110 -9.81 14.36 -34.59
CA SER A 110 -10.73 15.45 -34.25
C SER A 110 -10.13 16.45 -33.26
N LEU A 111 -9.01 16.11 -32.59
CA LEU A 111 -8.24 17.10 -31.86
C LEU A 111 -7.78 18.24 -32.77
N ASN A 112 -7.39 17.98 -34.02
CA ASN A 112 -6.90 19.03 -34.92
C ASN A 112 -8.01 20.01 -35.36
N GLU A 113 -9.26 19.58 -35.29
CA GLU A 113 -10.43 20.35 -35.69
C GLU A 113 -11.03 21.17 -34.53
N LEU A 114 -10.52 20.96 -33.32
CA LEU A 114 -11.02 21.61 -32.11
C LEU A 114 -10.93 23.13 -32.22
N GLN A 115 -12.07 23.79 -32.05
CA GLN A 115 -12.15 25.24 -31.99
C GLN A 115 -12.03 25.73 -30.55
N VAL A 116 -11.17 26.73 -30.33
CA VAL A 116 -10.96 27.38 -29.04
C VAL A 116 -11.39 28.83 -29.15
N TRP A 117 -12.15 29.30 -28.16
CA TRP A 117 -12.63 30.68 -28.13
C TRP A 117 -11.48 31.64 -27.79
N SER A 118 -11.30 32.68 -28.61
CA SER A 118 -10.39 33.80 -28.33
C SER A 118 -11.16 34.96 -27.73
N SER A 119 -10.81 35.30 -26.49
CA SER A 119 -11.41 36.43 -25.76
C SER A 119 -11.07 37.79 -26.38
N LYS A 120 -9.88 37.92 -26.98
CA LYS A 120 -9.37 39.15 -27.57
C LYS A 120 -10.09 39.51 -28.87
N TYR A 121 -10.24 38.53 -29.75
CA TYR A 121 -10.85 38.72 -31.08
C TYR A 121 -12.36 38.43 -31.11
N GLN A 122 -12.93 37.91 -30.01
CA GLN A 122 -14.34 37.49 -29.94
C GLN A 122 -14.72 36.51 -31.06
N ASP A 123 -13.80 35.60 -31.37
CA ASP A 123 -13.94 34.63 -32.45
C ASP A 123 -13.27 33.31 -32.07
N PHE A 124 -13.60 32.24 -32.80
CA PHE A 124 -13.00 30.93 -32.63
C PHE A 124 -11.75 30.78 -33.48
N ALA A 125 -10.71 30.21 -32.89
CA ALA A 125 -9.51 29.80 -33.61
C ALA A 125 -9.29 28.28 -33.46
N PRO A 126 -8.81 27.59 -34.51
CA PRO A 126 -8.48 26.19 -34.41
C PRO A 126 -7.29 25.98 -33.47
N ILE A 127 -7.33 24.90 -32.68
CA ILE A 127 -6.26 24.54 -31.73
C ILE A 127 -4.90 24.38 -32.41
N THR A 128 -4.86 24.03 -33.69
CA THR A 128 -3.62 23.89 -34.48
C THR A 128 -2.88 25.21 -34.67
N GLN A 129 -3.56 26.35 -34.53
CA GLN A 129 -2.89 27.64 -34.43
C GLN A 129 -2.22 27.78 -33.06
N LEU A 130 -2.80 27.28 -31.97
CA LEU A 130 -2.28 27.44 -30.62
C LEU A 130 -1.18 26.42 -30.24
N VAL A 131 -1.29 25.20 -30.78
CA VAL A 131 -0.51 24.04 -30.36
C VAL A 131 0.53 23.73 -31.43
N SER A 132 1.80 23.60 -31.04
CA SER A 132 2.89 23.28 -31.96
C SER A 132 2.87 21.80 -32.38
N SER A 133 2.48 20.92 -31.46
CA SER A 133 2.37 19.48 -31.68
C SER A 133 1.52 18.80 -30.62
N PHE A 134 1.01 17.61 -30.94
CA PHE A 134 0.38 16.71 -29.99
C PHE A 134 1.37 15.61 -29.63
N ALA A 135 1.93 15.67 -28.43
CA ALA A 135 2.89 14.68 -27.95
C ALA A 135 2.15 13.47 -27.35
N SER A 136 2.48 12.27 -27.81
CA SER A 136 1.99 11.03 -27.22
C SER A 136 2.96 10.62 -26.11
N GLU A 137 2.50 10.67 -24.86
CA GLU A 137 3.32 10.41 -23.68
C GLU A 137 2.71 9.31 -22.81
N TRP A 138 3.57 8.49 -22.20
CA TRP A 138 3.14 7.48 -21.24
C TRP A 138 3.16 8.08 -19.83
N GLU A 139 1.97 8.29 -19.25
CA GLU A 139 1.82 8.89 -17.93
C GLU A 139 1.36 7.87 -16.88
N ASN A 140 1.74 8.09 -15.61
CA ASN A 140 1.23 7.31 -14.49
C ASN A 140 -0.18 7.81 -14.16
N PRO A 141 -1.24 6.99 -14.33
CA PRO A 141 -2.61 7.45 -14.11
C PRO A 141 -2.93 7.69 -12.63
N ILE A 142 -2.19 7.02 -11.74
CA ILE A 142 -2.35 7.10 -10.30
C ILE A 142 -0.97 7.22 -9.68
N ILE A 143 -0.86 8.14 -8.74
CA ILE A 143 0.30 8.33 -7.88
C ILE A 143 -0.18 8.22 -6.45
N MET A 144 0.29 7.20 -5.75
CA MET A 144 0.00 7.03 -4.33
C MET A 144 1.01 7.78 -3.47
N ARG A 145 0.53 8.24 -2.31
CA ARG A 145 1.34 8.89 -1.29
C ARG A 145 0.95 8.34 0.07
N ARG A 146 1.94 8.16 0.93
CA ARG A 146 1.79 7.82 2.35
C ARG A 146 2.66 8.79 3.15
N ASP A 147 2.09 9.38 4.19
CA ASP A 147 2.75 10.40 5.01
C ASP A 147 3.35 11.56 4.20
N ARG A 148 2.59 12.01 3.18
CA ARG A 148 2.96 13.04 2.19
C ARG A 148 4.15 12.69 1.29
N LYS A 149 4.78 11.52 1.45
CA LYS A 149 5.81 11.01 0.54
C LYS A 149 5.20 10.16 -0.55
N ARG A 150 5.72 10.26 -1.77
CA ARG A 150 5.30 9.41 -2.88
C ARG A 150 5.79 7.98 -2.61
N VAL A 151 4.90 7.02 -2.82
CA VAL A 151 5.16 5.61 -2.57
C VAL A 151 4.60 4.76 -3.70
N ILE A 152 5.38 3.78 -4.14
CA ILE A 152 4.88 2.67 -4.94
C ILE A 152 5.06 1.40 -4.10
N THR A 153 4.00 0.62 -3.99
CA THR A 153 4.00 -0.60 -3.18
C THR A 153 3.89 -1.78 -4.10
N VAL A 154 4.82 -2.72 -4.00
CA VAL A 154 4.72 -4.03 -4.61
C VAL A 154 4.07 -4.97 -3.61
N LEU A 155 2.98 -5.59 -4.03
CA LEU A 155 2.14 -6.48 -3.25
C LEU A 155 2.41 -7.91 -3.71
N ALA A 156 2.46 -8.84 -2.77
CA ALA A 156 2.52 -10.27 -3.04
C ALA A 156 1.79 -11.05 -1.94
N ASP A 157 1.25 -12.21 -2.33
CA ASP A 157 0.62 -13.16 -1.43
C ASP A 157 1.32 -14.53 -1.56
N PRO A 158 1.41 -15.33 -0.48
CA PRO A 158 1.85 -16.72 -0.59
C PRO A 158 0.85 -17.51 -1.43
N ALA A 159 1.38 -18.34 -2.33
CA ALA A 159 0.58 -19.10 -3.27
C ALA A 159 -0.36 -20.05 -2.53
N THR A 160 -1.64 -20.11 -2.97
CA THR A 160 -2.69 -20.89 -2.27
C THR A 160 -2.38 -22.39 -2.21
N HIS A 161 -1.58 -22.90 -3.15
CA HIS A 161 -1.16 -24.30 -3.21
C HIS A 161 0.08 -24.59 -2.35
N SER A 162 0.78 -23.55 -1.90
CA SER A 162 1.91 -23.67 -0.98
C SER A 162 1.39 -23.73 0.46
N HIS A 163 2.03 -24.53 1.31
CA HIS A 163 1.79 -24.51 2.76
C HIS A 163 2.53 -23.35 3.46
N GLU A 164 2.99 -22.37 2.68
CA GLU A 164 3.83 -21.28 3.17
C GLU A 164 3.01 -20.17 3.83
N THR A 165 3.62 -19.57 4.84
CA THR A 165 3.06 -18.39 5.51
C THR A 165 3.64 -17.12 4.91
N ALA A 166 3.01 -15.98 5.20
CA ALA A 166 3.54 -14.68 4.79
C ALA A 166 4.96 -14.44 5.33
N ASP A 167 5.26 -14.92 6.55
CA ASP A 167 6.58 -14.77 7.18
C ASP A 167 7.65 -15.64 6.51
N SER A 168 7.33 -16.90 6.15
CA SER A 168 8.28 -17.78 5.46
C SER A 168 8.61 -17.28 4.06
N LEU A 169 7.59 -16.86 3.30
CA LEU A 169 7.79 -16.27 1.98
C LEU A 169 8.61 -14.98 2.08
N LEU A 170 8.27 -14.09 3.03
CA LEU A 170 9.02 -12.86 3.25
C LEU A 170 10.49 -13.14 3.52
N LYS A 171 10.84 -14.11 4.38
CA LYS A 171 12.23 -14.47 4.66
C LYS A 171 13.03 -14.87 3.41
N LYS A 172 12.39 -15.56 2.45
CA LYS A 172 13.03 -15.95 1.18
C LYS A 172 13.32 -14.77 0.26
N VAL A 173 12.36 -13.84 0.13
CA VAL A 173 12.49 -12.70 -0.80
C VAL A 173 13.20 -11.49 -0.17
N ARG A 174 13.13 -11.34 1.15
CA ARG A 174 13.57 -10.14 1.87
C ARG A 174 15.04 -9.81 1.60
N TYR A 175 15.93 -10.79 1.72
CA TYR A 175 17.35 -10.54 1.50
C TYR A 175 17.63 -10.09 0.06
N LYS A 176 16.92 -10.65 -0.93
CA LYS A 176 17.08 -10.31 -2.35
C LYS A 176 16.63 -8.87 -2.61
N VAL A 177 15.51 -8.47 -2.00
CA VAL A 177 14.96 -7.11 -2.15
C VAL A 177 15.79 -6.08 -1.39
N GLU A 178 16.26 -6.38 -0.19
CA GLU A 178 17.12 -5.50 0.61
C GLU A 178 18.54 -5.36 0.04
N ALA A 179 18.97 -6.31 -0.81
CA ALA A 179 20.23 -6.23 -1.54
C ALA A 179 20.19 -5.27 -2.75
N LEU A 180 19.02 -4.73 -3.11
CA LEU A 180 18.91 -3.74 -4.18
C LEU A 180 19.58 -2.42 -3.76
N GLU A 181 20.45 -1.88 -4.62
CA GLU A 181 21.05 -0.57 -4.42
C GLU A 181 20.00 0.53 -4.58
N LEU A 182 19.53 1.08 -3.47
CA LEU A 182 18.61 2.20 -3.46
C LEU A 182 19.37 3.52 -3.67
N PRO A 183 18.96 4.37 -4.64
CA PRO A 183 19.55 5.70 -4.80
C PRO A 183 19.34 6.57 -3.55
N VAL A 184 20.16 7.61 -3.39
CA VAL A 184 20.04 8.54 -2.27
C VAL A 184 18.64 9.15 -2.22
N GLY A 185 18.02 9.13 -1.04
CA GLY A 185 16.66 9.65 -0.82
C GLY A 185 15.54 8.63 -1.08
N TYR A 186 15.87 7.39 -1.45
CA TYR A 186 14.94 6.28 -1.57
C TYR A 186 15.00 5.38 -0.35
N THR A 187 13.85 4.91 0.10
CA THR A 187 13.76 4.00 1.25
C THR A 187 12.79 2.86 0.96
N LEU A 188 13.14 1.68 1.43
CA LEU A 188 12.30 0.49 1.43
C LEU A 188 11.72 0.28 2.83
N GLU A 189 10.43 -0.02 2.89
CA GLU A 189 9.73 -0.39 4.13
C GLU A 189 8.87 -1.62 3.86
N TRP A 190 8.85 -2.56 4.81
CA TRP A 190 8.00 -3.75 4.73
C TRP A 190 6.67 -3.50 5.44
N GLY A 191 5.59 -3.89 4.78
CA GLY A 191 4.23 -3.74 5.26
C GLY A 191 3.40 -5.03 5.13
N GLY A 192 2.12 -4.90 5.44
CA GLY A 192 1.14 -5.97 5.29
C GLY A 192 0.89 -6.73 6.60
N GLU A 193 0.67 -8.04 6.48
CA GLU A 193 0.48 -8.92 7.64
C GLU A 193 1.75 -8.97 8.51
N PHE A 194 2.93 -8.84 7.91
CA PHE A 194 4.20 -8.77 8.63
C PHE A 194 4.28 -7.59 9.60
N GLU A 195 3.95 -6.37 9.15
CA GLU A 195 3.91 -5.16 9.98
C GLU A 195 2.92 -5.34 11.14
N THR A 196 1.71 -5.80 10.82
CA THR A 196 0.64 -5.98 11.82
C THR A 196 1.02 -7.03 12.87
N SER A 197 1.61 -8.15 12.44
CA SER A 197 2.08 -9.22 13.32
C SER A 197 3.27 -8.78 14.17
N SER A 198 4.24 -8.08 13.57
CA SER A 198 5.42 -7.55 14.27
C SER A 198 5.06 -6.50 15.32
N GLU A 199 4.17 -5.56 14.99
CA GLU A 199 3.67 -4.55 15.93
C GLU A 199 2.92 -5.19 17.10
N ALA A 200 2.04 -6.15 16.81
CA ALA A 200 1.32 -6.90 17.85
C ALA A 200 2.28 -7.67 18.76
N GLN A 201 3.29 -8.33 18.17
CA GLN A 201 4.29 -9.09 18.90
C GLN A 201 5.18 -8.19 19.77
N GLN A 202 5.58 -7.02 19.28
CA GLN A 202 6.37 -6.04 20.04
C GLN A 202 5.56 -5.46 21.21
N GLY A 203 4.27 -5.16 20.98
CA GLY A 203 3.34 -4.74 22.02
C GLY A 203 3.21 -5.79 23.12
N LEU A 204 3.00 -7.06 22.76
CA LEU A 204 2.96 -8.16 23.72
C LEU A 204 4.29 -8.32 24.46
N ALA A 205 5.43 -8.32 23.75
CA ALA A 205 6.75 -8.46 24.36
C ALA A 205 7.05 -7.36 25.38
N SER A 206 6.51 -6.15 25.19
CA SER A 206 6.63 -5.06 26.16
C SER A 206 5.76 -5.26 27.41
N SER A 207 4.60 -5.91 27.27
CA SER A 207 3.60 -6.08 28.33
C SER A 207 3.77 -7.39 29.13
N ILE A 208 4.29 -8.45 28.50
CA ILE A 208 4.51 -9.78 29.12
C ILE A 208 5.37 -9.69 30.40
N PRO A 209 6.53 -8.99 30.42
CA PRO A 209 7.35 -8.89 31.62
C PRO A 209 6.60 -8.29 32.82
N MET A 210 5.76 -7.28 32.58
CA MET A 210 4.97 -6.65 33.63
C MET A 210 3.86 -7.59 34.14
N GLY A 211 3.20 -8.31 33.24
CA GLY A 211 2.21 -9.33 33.61
C GLY A 211 2.82 -10.47 34.42
N TYR A 212 3.98 -10.97 34.01
CA TYR A 212 4.71 -11.99 34.75
C TYR A 212 5.22 -11.50 36.10
N LEU A 213 5.68 -10.25 36.20
CA LEU A 213 6.06 -9.67 37.49
C LEU A 213 4.86 -9.58 38.44
N ALA A 214 3.70 -9.12 37.96
CA ALA A 214 2.48 -9.07 38.77
C ALA A 214 2.04 -10.48 39.22
N MET A 215 2.08 -11.45 38.32
CA MET A 215 1.76 -12.85 38.63
C MET A 215 2.74 -13.43 39.65
N PHE A 216 4.05 -13.13 39.53
CA PHE A 216 5.05 -13.52 40.50
C PHE A 216 4.77 -12.92 41.88
N LEU A 217 4.47 -11.62 41.95
CA LEU A 217 4.11 -10.95 43.21
C LEU A 217 2.87 -11.57 43.86
N ILE A 218 1.83 -11.88 43.08
CA ILE A 218 0.63 -12.56 43.57
C ILE A 218 0.99 -13.94 44.15
N THR A 219 1.87 -14.70 43.49
CA THR A 219 2.31 -15.99 44.04
C THR A 219 3.11 -15.84 45.34
N VAL A 220 3.94 -14.80 45.47
CA VAL A 220 4.65 -14.50 46.73
C VAL A 220 3.69 -14.14 47.85
N LEU A 221 2.66 -13.33 47.56
CA LEU A 221 1.62 -12.96 48.51
C LEU A 221 0.78 -14.17 48.96
N LEU A 222 0.46 -15.07 48.03
CA LEU A 222 -0.34 -16.27 48.31
C LEU A 222 0.37 -17.22 49.28
N PHE A 223 1.66 -17.48 49.05
CA PHE A 223 2.45 -18.41 49.85
C PHE A 223 3.14 -17.76 51.06
N ASN A 224 3.09 -16.42 51.16
CA ASN A 224 3.83 -15.63 52.15
C ASN A 224 5.32 -16.04 52.26
N SER A 225 5.90 -16.52 51.16
CA SER A 225 7.25 -17.08 51.10
C SER A 225 7.86 -16.85 49.71
N LEU A 226 9.18 -16.71 49.65
CA LEU A 226 9.91 -16.53 48.38
C LEU A 226 10.39 -17.86 47.78
N ARG A 227 10.53 -18.92 48.58
CA ARG A 227 11.07 -20.20 48.12
C ARG A 227 10.08 -20.96 47.23
N GLN A 228 8.81 -21.02 47.63
CA GLN A 228 7.77 -21.74 46.89
C GLN A 228 7.52 -21.10 45.50
N PRO A 229 7.34 -19.76 45.37
CA PRO A 229 7.20 -19.12 44.06
C PRO A 229 8.39 -19.33 43.13
N ILE A 230 9.64 -19.23 43.63
CA ILE A 230 10.82 -19.42 42.78
C ILE A 230 10.83 -20.82 42.15
N ILE A 231 10.48 -21.86 42.92
CA ILE A 231 10.40 -23.24 42.41
C ILE A 231 9.32 -23.37 41.33
N ILE A 232 8.14 -22.79 41.57
CA ILE A 232 7.04 -22.77 40.59
C ILE A 232 7.47 -22.05 39.31
N TRP A 233 8.12 -20.90 39.42
CA TRP A 233 8.55 -20.11 38.26
C TRP A 233 9.71 -20.74 37.49
N LEU A 234 10.52 -21.61 38.11
CA LEU A 234 11.53 -22.41 37.42
C LEU A 234 10.93 -23.38 36.39
N THR A 235 9.63 -23.69 36.49
CA THR A 235 8.92 -24.52 35.51
C THR A 235 8.56 -23.77 34.23
N VAL A 236 8.54 -22.43 34.24
CA VAL A 236 8.17 -21.61 33.07
C VAL A 236 9.22 -21.69 31.97
N PRO A 237 10.55 -21.53 32.23
CA PRO A 237 11.57 -21.77 31.21
C PRO A 237 11.51 -23.19 30.62
N LEU A 238 11.17 -24.19 31.42
CA LEU A 238 11.00 -25.57 30.96
C LEU A 238 9.81 -25.69 29.99
N ALA A 239 8.70 -24.99 30.25
CA ALA A 239 7.57 -24.94 29.34
C ALA A 239 7.91 -24.28 27.99
N VAL A 240 8.72 -23.20 28.01
CA VAL A 240 9.17 -22.52 26.78
C VAL A 240 9.98 -23.46 25.89
N ILE A 241 10.87 -24.28 26.48
CA ILE A 241 11.64 -25.29 25.74
C ILE A 241 10.70 -26.31 25.09
N GLY A 242 9.67 -26.77 25.81
CA GLY A 242 8.67 -27.69 25.28
C GLY A 242 7.88 -27.10 24.09
N VAL A 243 7.49 -25.83 24.17
CA VAL A 243 6.81 -25.13 23.07
C VAL A 243 7.73 -24.98 21.87
N ALA A 244 8.99 -24.58 22.08
CA ALA A 244 9.97 -24.46 21.00
C ALA A 244 10.20 -25.81 20.29
N PHE A 245 10.34 -26.89 21.04
CA PHE A 245 10.44 -28.24 20.48
C PHE A 245 9.17 -28.65 19.71
N GLY A 246 7.99 -28.37 20.25
CA GLY A 246 6.73 -28.68 19.58
C GLY A 246 6.57 -27.93 18.26
N LEU A 247 6.90 -26.64 18.22
CA LEU A 247 6.86 -25.84 16.99
C LEU A 247 7.86 -26.36 15.95
N LEU A 248 9.07 -26.72 16.37
CA LEU A 248 10.08 -27.30 15.48
C LEU A 248 9.66 -28.67 14.95
N ALA A 249 9.06 -29.52 15.78
CA ALA A 249 8.61 -30.85 15.37
C ALA A 249 7.45 -30.80 14.37
N LEU A 250 6.61 -29.77 14.46
CA LEU A 250 5.48 -29.53 13.54
C LEU A 250 5.84 -28.64 12.34
N ASP A 251 7.10 -28.18 12.25
CA ASP A 251 7.56 -27.20 11.26
C ASP A 251 6.67 -25.95 11.21
N ALA A 252 6.19 -25.51 12.38
CA ALA A 252 5.25 -24.41 12.52
C ALA A 252 5.99 -23.12 12.91
N PRO A 253 5.68 -21.97 12.27
CA PRO A 253 6.30 -20.70 12.62
C PRO A 253 5.80 -20.18 13.96
N LEU A 254 6.64 -19.41 14.66
CA LEU A 254 6.26 -18.66 15.85
C LEU A 254 5.34 -17.49 15.46
N SER A 255 4.06 -17.79 15.31
CA SER A 255 3.02 -16.81 15.01
C SER A 255 2.49 -16.13 16.28
N PHE A 256 1.73 -15.04 16.11
CA PHE A 256 0.99 -14.40 17.20
C PHE A 256 0.12 -15.39 17.98
N MET A 257 -0.53 -16.33 17.29
CA MET A 257 -1.34 -17.39 17.91
C MET A 257 -0.49 -18.36 18.73
N ALA A 258 0.72 -18.70 18.26
CA ALA A 258 1.64 -19.55 19.02
C ALA A 258 2.08 -18.89 20.33
N VAL A 259 2.31 -17.56 20.32
CA VAL A 259 2.64 -16.78 21.53
C VAL A 259 1.47 -16.74 22.51
N LEU A 260 0.25 -16.56 22.02
CA LEU A 260 -0.95 -16.63 22.87
C LEU A 260 -1.15 -18.02 23.50
N GLY A 261 -0.89 -19.08 22.72
CA GLY A 261 -0.89 -20.47 23.22
C GLY A 261 0.16 -20.71 24.30
N MET A 262 1.38 -20.18 24.12
CA MET A 262 2.46 -20.25 25.11
C MET A 262 2.07 -19.55 26.42
N LEU A 263 1.46 -18.37 26.33
CA LEU A 263 0.98 -17.64 27.52
C LEU A 263 -0.10 -18.41 28.28
N SER A 264 -1.06 -19.01 27.56
CA SER A 264 -2.11 -19.85 28.15
C SER A 264 -1.53 -21.09 28.84
N LEU A 265 -0.58 -21.77 28.19
CA LEU A 265 0.11 -22.94 28.76
C LEU A 265 0.89 -22.56 30.03
N SER A 266 1.64 -21.45 29.99
CA SER A 266 2.37 -20.94 31.15
C SER A 266 1.44 -20.68 32.33
N GLY A 267 0.26 -20.09 32.09
CA GLY A 267 -0.75 -19.84 33.14
C GLY A 267 -1.30 -21.13 33.74
N MET A 268 -1.63 -22.13 32.92
CA MET A 268 -2.10 -23.43 33.40
C MET A 268 -1.03 -24.18 34.21
N ILE A 269 0.23 -24.16 33.77
CA ILE A 269 1.34 -24.80 34.49
C ILE A 269 1.54 -24.16 35.85
N ILE A 270 1.53 -22.82 35.92
CA ILE A 270 1.66 -22.10 37.21
C ILE A 270 0.47 -22.45 38.11
N LYS A 271 -0.77 -22.44 37.60
CA LYS A 271 -1.96 -22.84 38.38
C LYS A 271 -1.83 -24.26 38.95
N ASN A 272 -1.43 -25.23 38.12
CA ASN A 272 -1.27 -26.60 38.54
C ASN A 272 -0.13 -26.75 39.56
N SER A 273 0.97 -26.01 39.38
CA SER A 273 2.10 -26.01 40.31
C SER A 273 1.73 -25.39 41.66
N ILE A 274 0.87 -24.37 41.69
CA ILE A 274 0.32 -23.81 42.93
C ILE A 274 -0.47 -24.89 43.68
N VAL A 275 -1.37 -25.60 42.99
CA VAL A 275 -2.21 -26.67 43.59
C VAL A 275 -1.38 -27.87 44.08
N LEU A 276 -0.24 -28.15 43.46
CA LEU A 276 0.64 -29.26 43.88
C LEU A 276 1.56 -28.91 45.07
N VAL A 277 1.80 -27.62 45.29
CA VAL A 277 2.69 -27.13 46.36
C VAL A 277 1.91 -26.78 47.64
N ASP A 278 0.62 -26.48 47.51
CA ASP A 278 -0.36 -26.35 48.59
C ASP A 278 -0.81 -27.73 49.11
#